data_AF-A0A7X7LG37-F1
#
_entry.id   AF-A0A7X7LG37-F1
#
_cell.length_a   1.000
_cell.length_b   1.000
_cell.length_c   1.000
_cell.angle_alpha   90.00
_cell.angle_beta   90.00
_cell.angle_gamma   90.00
#
_symmetry.space_group_name_H-M   'P 1'
#
loop_
_entity.id
_entity.type
_entity.pdbx_description
1 polymer ?
#
loop_
_entity_poly.entity_id
_entity_poly.type
_entity_poly.pdbx_seq_one_letter_code
_entity_poly.pdbx_strand_id
1 'polypeptide(L)'
;MKPLGRFFQVTETVDAGKYFLDIDKVQRFPISFVVKTDESKSGILKKITSQAKAKYHIKAVVQKYIESIEEIINIPKLIEIFEQVLNAGKCSNVIEEIVLQSKVEFNVESESDDTLAYEKAMSESDS
;
A
#
# COMPACT_ATOMS: atom_id res chain seq x y z
N MET A 1 2.09 8.85 18.11
CA MET A 1 2.75 9.45 16.95
C MET A 1 2.19 8.80 15.70
N LYS A 2 1.81 9.59 14.69
CA LYS A 2 1.40 9.10 13.38
C LYS A 2 2.64 9.20 12.48
N PRO A 3 3.07 8.14 11.78
CA PRO A 3 4.19 8.24 10.84
C PRO A 3 3.89 9.30 9.77
N LEU A 4 4.93 9.90 9.18
CA LEU A 4 4.81 10.90 8.11
C LEU A 4 4.23 10.33 6.80
N GLY A 5 3.93 9.03 6.75
CA GLY A 5 3.33 8.32 5.62
C GLY A 5 2.14 7.45 6.04
N ARG A 6 1.42 6.93 5.04
CA ARG A 6 0.31 5.99 5.22
C ARG A 6 0.75 4.59 4.79
N PHE A 7 0.37 3.57 5.56
CA PHE A 7 0.55 2.18 5.16
C PHE A 7 -0.65 1.72 4.35
N PHE A 8 -0.38 1.10 3.21
CA PHE A 8 -1.41 0.47 2.39
C PHE A 8 -1.17 -1.03 2.33
N GLN A 9 -2.21 -1.81 2.59
CA GLN A 9 -2.18 -3.26 2.43
C GLN A 9 -3.21 -3.69 1.40
N VAL A 10 -2.76 -4.36 0.35
CA VAL A 10 -3.66 -4.91 -0.68
C VAL A 10 -4.04 -6.34 -0.31
N THR A 11 -5.33 -6.68 -0.45
CA THR A 11 -5.85 -8.03 -0.21
C THR A 11 -6.99 -8.36 -1.15
N GLU A 12 -7.09 -9.63 -1.53
CA GLU A 12 -8.14 -10.13 -2.41
C GLU A 12 -9.37 -10.63 -1.63
N THR A 13 -9.18 -10.92 -0.33
CA THR A 13 -10.19 -11.57 0.51
C THR A 13 -10.44 -10.75 1.76
N VAL A 14 -11.69 -10.78 2.24
CA VAL A 14 -12.08 -10.17 3.52
C VAL A 14 -11.90 -11.21 4.62
N ASP A 15 -10.67 -11.28 5.16
CA ASP A 15 -10.26 -12.22 6.21
C ASP A 15 -9.66 -11.46 7.40
N ALA A 16 -10.39 -11.41 8.52
CA ALA A 16 -9.94 -10.70 9.72
C ALA A 16 -8.60 -11.22 10.27
N GLY A 17 -8.30 -12.50 10.10
CA GLY A 17 -7.02 -13.08 10.52
C GLY A 17 -5.83 -12.49 9.77
N LYS A 18 -5.93 -12.35 8.44
CA LYS A 18 -4.87 -11.74 7.64
C LYS A 18 -4.66 -10.26 8.01
N TYR A 19 -5.75 -9.53 8.18
CA TYR A 19 -5.70 -8.10 8.50
C TYR A 19 -5.00 -7.87 9.84
N PHE A 20 -5.27 -8.73 10.82
CA PHE A 20 -4.67 -8.60 12.15
C PHE A 20 -3.18 -8.94 12.11
N LEU A 21 -2.77 -9.93 11.31
CA LEU A 21 -1.35 -10.21 11.08
C LEU A 21 -0.64 -9.02 10.44
N ASP A 22 -1.24 -8.37 9.45
CA ASP A 22 -0.65 -7.19 8.80
C ASP A 22 -0.57 -6.00 9.77
N ILE A 23 -1.59 -5.79 10.62
CA ILE A 23 -1.57 -4.81 11.70
C ILE A 23 -0.45 -5.09 12.71
N ASP A 24 -0.24 -6.35 13.10
CA ASP A 24 0.81 -6.72 14.04
C ASP A 24 2.22 -6.56 13.42
N LYS A 25 2.39 -6.77 12.10
CA LYS A 25 3.67 -6.54 11.38
C LYS A 25 4.14 -5.08 11.48
N VAL A 26 3.21 -4.12 11.49
CA VAL A 26 3.51 -2.69 11.63
C VAL A 26 3.34 -2.20 13.07
N GLN A 27 3.48 -3.07 14.07
CA GLN A 27 3.37 -2.70 15.49
C GLN A 27 2.08 -1.95 15.85
N ARG A 28 0.97 -2.29 15.18
CA ARG A 28 -0.36 -1.66 15.35
C ARG A 28 -0.43 -0.18 14.97
N PHE A 29 0.44 0.26 14.06
CA PHE A 29 0.21 1.52 13.35
C PHE A 29 -1.05 1.43 12.47
N PRO A 30 -1.76 2.56 12.26
CA PRO A 30 -2.92 2.58 11.39
C PRO A 30 -2.59 2.14 9.96
N ILE A 31 -3.37 1.22 9.41
CA ILE A 31 -3.23 0.70 8.04
C ILE A 31 -4.49 1.00 7.24
N SER A 32 -4.30 1.44 6.00
CA SER A 32 -5.36 1.52 5.00
C SER A 32 -5.39 0.24 4.15
N PHE A 33 -6.53 -0.44 4.07
CA PHE A 33 -6.67 -1.69 3.33
C PHE A 33 -7.32 -1.43 1.97
N VAL A 34 -6.68 -1.93 0.91
CA VAL A 34 -7.23 -1.97 -0.44
C VAL A 34 -7.74 -3.39 -0.70
N VAL A 35 -9.05 -3.54 -0.79
CA VAL A 35 -9.73 -4.84 -0.91
C VAL A 35 -10.25 -4.99 -2.34
N LYS A 36 -9.80 -6.03 -3.04
CA LYS A 36 -10.22 -6.32 -4.42
C LYS A 36 -11.65 -6.90 -4.46
N THR A 37 -12.63 -6.11 -4.09
CA THR A 37 -14.05 -6.46 -4.07
C THR A 37 -14.92 -5.26 -4.44
N ASP A 38 -16.12 -5.53 -4.95
CA ASP A 38 -17.15 -4.52 -5.19
C ASP A 38 -18.06 -4.29 -3.98
N GLU A 39 -17.86 -5.05 -2.90
CA GLU A 39 -18.61 -4.88 -1.67
C GLU A 39 -18.41 -3.49 -1.06
N SER A 40 -19.47 -2.95 -0.46
CA SER A 40 -19.41 -1.65 0.19
C SER A 40 -18.46 -1.67 1.40
N LYS A 41 -17.83 -0.51 1.68
CA LYS A 41 -16.93 -0.34 2.84
C LYS A 41 -17.59 -0.82 4.15
N SER A 42 -18.88 -0.54 4.34
CA SER A 42 -19.64 -0.96 5.53
C SER A 42 -19.88 -2.46 5.57
N GLY A 43 -20.11 -3.11 4.42
CA GLY A 43 -20.22 -4.56 4.31
C GLY A 43 -18.91 -5.26 4.69
N ILE A 44 -17.79 -4.77 4.15
CA ILE A 44 -16.45 -5.29 4.45
C ILE A 44 -16.16 -5.15 5.96
N LEU A 45 -16.37 -3.97 6.55
CA LEU A 45 -16.11 -3.73 7.97
C LEU A 45 -16.99 -4.61 8.87
N LYS A 46 -18.26 -4.80 8.52
CA LYS A 46 -19.16 -5.72 9.23
C LYS A 46 -18.64 -7.17 9.19
N LYS A 47 -18.19 -7.64 8.03
CA LYS A 47 -17.61 -8.98 7.86
C LYS A 47 -16.36 -9.15 8.72
N ILE A 48 -15.42 -8.21 8.65
CA ILE A 48 -14.19 -8.23 9.47
C ILE A 48 -14.55 -8.27 10.95
N THR A 49 -15.45 -7.39 11.40
CA THR A 49 -15.87 -7.32 12.81
C THR A 49 -16.53 -8.62 13.28
N SER A 50 -17.39 -9.21 12.45
CA SER A 50 -18.06 -10.48 12.76
C SER A 50 -17.07 -11.63 12.87
N GLN A 51 -16.16 -11.74 11.91
CA GLN A 51 -15.11 -12.77 11.91
C GLN A 51 -14.17 -12.60 13.11
N ALA A 52 -13.79 -11.37 13.45
CA ALA A 52 -12.94 -11.08 14.59
C ALA A 52 -13.60 -11.46 15.93
N LYS A 53 -14.89 -11.13 16.10
CA LYS A 53 -15.66 -11.53 17.30
C LYS A 53 -15.83 -13.05 17.41
N ALA A 54 -15.94 -13.75 16.29
CA ALA A 54 -16.02 -15.21 16.28
C ALA A 54 -14.66 -15.87 16.61
N LYS A 55 -13.56 -15.28 16.15
CA LYS A 55 -12.20 -15.81 16.31
C LYS A 55 -11.58 -15.47 17.67
N TYR A 56 -11.87 -14.30 18.22
CA TYR A 56 -11.27 -13.80 19.45
C TYR A 56 -12.33 -13.53 20.52
N HIS A 57 -12.14 -14.13 21.70
CA HIS A 57 -13.08 -14.03 22.81
C HIS A 57 -12.93 -12.70 23.59
N ILE A 58 -11.76 -12.04 23.48
CA ILE A 58 -11.45 -10.82 24.21
C ILE A 58 -11.89 -9.60 23.39
N LYS A 59 -13.00 -8.98 23.81
CA LYS A 59 -13.58 -7.80 23.14
C LYS A 59 -12.60 -6.63 22.98
N ALA A 60 -11.78 -6.37 24.02
CA ALA A 60 -10.81 -5.27 23.98
C ALA A 60 -9.73 -5.46 22.91
N VAL A 61 -9.35 -6.70 22.62
CA VAL A 61 -8.36 -7.02 21.58
C VAL A 61 -8.97 -6.77 20.20
N VAL A 62 -10.17 -7.29 19.96
CA VAL A 62 -10.90 -7.04 18.70
C VAL A 62 -11.06 -5.54 18.45
N GLN A 63 -11.44 -4.78 19.48
CA GLN A 63 -11.62 -3.34 19.35
C GLN A 63 -10.34 -2.63 18.90
N LYS A 64 -9.18 -2.94 19.51
CA LYS A 64 -7.88 -2.37 19.12
C LYS A 64 -7.50 -2.66 17.67
N TYR A 65 -7.76 -3.87 17.20
CA TYR A 65 -7.48 -4.22 15.80
C TYR A 65 -8.41 -3.47 14.84
N ILE A 66 -9.70 -3.35 15.15
CA ILE A 66 -10.64 -2.59 14.33
C ILE A 66 -10.27 -1.09 14.30
N GLU A 67 -9.82 -0.54 15.43
CA GLU A 67 -9.34 0.85 15.52
C GLU A 67 -8.02 1.09 14.75
N SER A 68 -7.25 0.04 14.50
CA SER A 68 -6.02 0.12 13.69
C SER A 68 -6.30 0.14 12.19
N ILE A 69 -7.55 -0.10 11.76
CA ILE A 69 -7.96 0.06 10.36
C ILE A 69 -8.25 1.53 10.11
N GLU A 70 -7.37 2.22 9.39
CA GLU A 70 -7.50 3.64 9.07
C GLU A 70 -8.56 3.88 7.99
N GLU A 71 -8.49 3.11 6.90
CA GLU A 71 -9.39 3.24 5.75
C GLU A 71 -9.57 1.89 5.07
N ILE A 72 -10.74 1.67 4.46
CA ILE A 72 -10.99 0.57 3.52
C ILE A 72 -11.31 1.19 2.16
N ILE A 73 -10.57 0.79 1.14
CA ILE A 73 -10.74 1.17 -0.27
C ILE A 73 -11.13 -0.10 -1.04
N ASN A 74 -12.28 -0.08 -1.69
CA ASN A 74 -12.77 -1.17 -2.52
C ASN A 74 -12.60 -0.82 -4.02
N ILE A 75 -12.91 -1.75 -4.93
CA ILE A 75 -12.72 -1.54 -6.37
C ILE A 75 -13.49 -0.31 -6.88
N PRO A 76 -14.79 -0.13 -6.57
CA PRO A 76 -15.53 1.04 -7.03
C PRO A 76 -14.90 2.36 -6.57
N LYS A 77 -14.42 2.43 -5.32
CA LYS A 77 -13.76 3.63 -4.81
C LYS A 77 -12.41 3.88 -5.48
N LEU A 78 -11.66 2.81 -5.77
CA LEU A 78 -10.38 2.93 -6.46
C LEU A 78 -10.56 3.47 -7.88
N ILE A 79 -11.57 2.98 -8.60
CA ILE A 79 -11.94 3.48 -9.93
C ILE A 79 -12.35 4.96 -9.84
N GLU A 80 -13.19 5.33 -8.88
CA GLU A 80 -13.60 6.73 -8.68
C GLU A 80 -12.39 7.67 -8.45
N ILE A 81 -11.43 7.24 -7.63
CA ILE A 81 -10.19 8.01 -7.40
C ILE A 81 -9.36 8.10 -8.68
N PHE A 82 -9.25 7.00 -9.42
CA PHE A 82 -8.51 6.97 -10.69
C PHE A 82 -9.12 7.91 -11.73
N GLU A 83 -10.45 7.91 -11.89
CA GLU A 83 -11.16 8.83 -12.78
C GLU A 83 -10.92 10.30 -12.40
N GLN A 84 -10.89 10.62 -11.10
CA GLN A 84 -10.56 11.98 -10.63
C GLN A 84 -9.15 12.40 -11.02
N VAL A 85 -8.18 11.50 -10.93
CA VAL A 85 -6.79 11.75 -11.35
C VAL A 85 -6.70 11.97 -12.86
N LEU A 86 -7.40 11.16 -13.65
CA LEU A 86 -7.47 11.32 -15.11
C LEU A 86 -8.07 12.67 -15.50
N ASN A 87 -9.20 13.04 -14.88
CA ASN A 87 -9.88 14.31 -15.14
C ASN A 87 -9.03 15.52 -14.72
N ALA A 88 -8.15 15.36 -13.73
CA ALA A 88 -7.19 16.39 -13.34
C ALA A 88 -5.97 16.50 -14.26
N GLY A 89 -5.85 15.66 -15.30
CA GLY A 89 -4.72 15.64 -16.22
C GLY A 89 -3.42 15.12 -15.59
N LYS A 90 -3.49 14.42 -14.45
CA LYS A 90 -2.33 13.98 -13.66
C LYS A 90 -1.87 12.55 -13.96
N CYS A 91 -2.34 11.97 -15.06
CA CYS A 91 -2.01 10.59 -15.44
C CYS A 91 -0.49 10.39 -15.59
N SER A 92 0.19 11.29 -16.30
CA SER A 92 1.64 11.22 -16.50
C SER A 92 2.40 11.24 -15.18
N ASN A 93 2.02 12.11 -14.23
CA ASN A 93 2.64 12.17 -12.91
C ASN A 93 2.50 10.85 -12.15
N VAL A 94 1.35 10.17 -12.24
CA VAL A 94 1.16 8.88 -11.58
C VAL A 94 2.04 7.80 -12.21
N ILE A 95 2.15 7.77 -13.54
CA ILE A 95 3.02 6.81 -14.23
C ILE A 95 4.50 7.06 -13.89
N GLU A 96 4.93 8.32 -13.90
CA GLU A 96 6.30 8.72 -13.51
C GLU A 96 6.60 8.29 -12.07
N GLU A 97 5.66 8.49 -11.14
CA GLU A 97 5.80 8.06 -9.76
C GLU A 97 5.90 6.52 -9.64
N ILE A 98 5.06 5.77 -10.37
CA ILE A 98 5.13 4.30 -10.39
C ILE A 98 6.51 3.83 -10.88
N VAL A 99 7.02 4.43 -11.95
CA VAL A 99 8.36 4.10 -12.48
C VAL A 99 9.44 4.43 -11.46
N LEU A 100 9.39 5.60 -10.84
CA LEU A 100 10.37 6.01 -9.82
C LEU A 100 10.36 5.05 -8.63
N GLN A 101 9.19 4.75 -8.07
CA GLN A 101 9.06 3.84 -6.93
C GLN A 101 9.49 2.42 -7.28
N SER A 102 9.19 1.95 -8.50
CA SER A 102 9.66 0.64 -8.99
C SER A 102 11.20 0.59 -9.05
N LYS A 103 11.85 1.64 -9.55
CA LYS A 103 13.32 1.71 -9.57
C LYS A 103 13.92 1.65 -8.17
N VAL A 104 13.32 2.38 -7.22
CA VAL A 104 13.76 2.36 -5.81
C VAL A 104 13.55 0.97 -5.19
N GLU A 105 12.40 0.34 -5.40
CA GLU A 105 12.08 -0.99 -4.86
C GLU A 105 13.04 -2.09 -5.39
N PHE A 106 13.40 -2.01 -6.67
CA PHE A 106 14.31 -2.96 -7.31
C PHE A 106 15.79 -2.55 -7.24
N ASN A 107 16.11 -1.45 -6.55
CA ASN A 107 17.46 -0.87 -6.50
C ASN A 107 18.11 -0.74 -7.89
N VAL A 108 17.32 -0.28 -8.86
CA VAL A 108 17.79 0.00 -10.22
C VAL A 108 18.44 1.38 -10.20
N GLU A 109 19.77 1.39 -10.20
CA GLU A 109 20.55 2.61 -10.44
C GLU A 109 20.12 3.20 -11.78
N SER A 110 19.90 4.51 -11.84
CA SER A 110 19.60 5.17 -13.11
C SER A 110 20.77 4.91 -14.05
N GLU A 111 20.48 4.63 -15.33
CA GLU A 111 21.48 4.35 -16.39
C GLU A 111 22.60 5.40 -16.52
N SER A 112 22.52 6.52 -15.79
CA SER A 112 23.60 7.48 -15.56
C SER A 112 24.85 6.88 -14.90
N ASP A 113 24.70 5.85 -14.07
CA ASP A 113 25.84 5.26 -13.35
C ASP A 113 26.68 4.34 -14.25
N ASP A 114 26.06 3.68 -15.22
CA ASP A 114 26.77 2.93 -16.26
C ASP A 114 27.55 3.86 -17.19
N THR A 115 27.03 5.06 -17.49
CA THR A 115 27.74 6.04 -18.34
C THR A 115 28.99 6.57 -17.64
N LEU A 116 28.88 6.87 -16.34
CA LEU A 116 30.01 7.33 -15.52
C LEU A 116 31.07 6.23 -15.31
N ALA A 117 30.65 4.98 -15.14
CA ALA A 117 31.57 3.85 -15.04
C ALA A 117 32.31 3.58 -16.36
N TYR A 118 31.62 3.71 -17.50
CA TYR A 118 32.19 3.53 -18.83
C TYR A 118 33.17 4.65 -19.20
N GLU A 119 32.81 5.91 -18.93
CA GLU A 119 33.69 7.06 -19.15
C GLU A 119 34.95 7.00 -18.29
N LYS A 120 34.81 6.60 -17.02
CA LYS A 120 35.94 6.42 -16.11
C LYS A 120 36.87 5.31 -16.58
N ALA A 121 36.33 4.16 -16.98
CA ALA A 121 37.11 3.04 -17.52
C ALA A 121 37.86 3.39 -18.82
N MET A 122 37.26 4.21 -19.69
CA MET A 122 37.93 4.72 -20.90
C MET A 122 39.04 5.73 -20.59
N SER A 123 38.86 6.57 -19.56
CA SER A 123 39.89 7.54 -19.16
C SER A 123 41.12 6.91 -18.50
N GLU A 124 40.95 5.78 -17.80
CA GLU A 124 42.03 5.04 -17.14
C GLU A 124 42.80 4.12 -18.10
N SER A 125 42.24 3.78 -19.28
CA SER A 125 42.93 2.99 -20.31
C SER A 125 43.81 3.79 -21.27
N ASP A 126 43.66 5.12 -21.29
CA ASP A 126 44.45 6.05 -22.12
C ASP A 126 45.61 6.74 -21.36
N SER A 127 45.93 6.28 -20.13
CA SER A 127 47.05 6.75 -19.30
C SER A 127 48.11 5.66 -19.09
#